data_AF-A0A4Q3EHE8-F1
#
_entry.id   AF-A0A4Q3EHE8-F1
#
_cell.length_a   1.000
_cell.length_b   1.000
_cell.length_c   1.000
_cell.angle_alpha   90.00
_cell.angle_beta   90.00
_cell.angle_gamma   90.00
#
_symmetry.space_group_name_H-M   'P 1'
#
loop_
_entity.id
_entity.type
_entity.pdbx_description
1 polymer ?
#
loop_
_entity_poly.entity_id
_entity_poly.type
_entity_poly.pdbx_seq_one_letter_code
_entity_poly.pdbx_strand_id
1 'polypeptide(L)'
;MTIQIINNSKNTLPAYETAHAAGMDLKANLNEALVLKPMQRLLVPTGIHIELPVGFEAQIRPRSGLAFKHGIGIVNSPGTVDADYRGEIKVLLINFSDVDFLINHGDRIA
;
A
#
# COMPACT_ATOMS: atom_id res chain seq x y z
N MET A 1 17.86 -7.41 -10.31
CA MET A 1 17.98 -6.23 -9.43
C MET A 1 17.68 -6.69 -8.02
N THR A 2 18.52 -6.33 -7.05
CA THR A 2 18.33 -6.69 -5.64
C THR A 2 17.90 -5.42 -4.89
N ILE A 3 16.81 -5.51 -4.13
CA ILE A 3 16.27 -4.41 -3.32
C ILE A 3 16.45 -4.83 -1.86
N GLN A 4 17.07 -3.97 -1.04
CA GLN A 4 17.16 -4.21 0.39
C GLN A 4 15.84 -3.81 1.04
N ILE A 5 15.30 -4.67 1.91
CA ILE A 5 13.99 -4.47 2.54
C ILE A 5 14.10 -4.72 4.05
N ILE A 6 13.51 -3.82 4.83
CA ILE A 6 13.22 -4.02 6.24
C ILE A 6 11.70 -4.12 6.39
N ASN A 7 11.22 -5.16 7.06
CA ASN A 7 9.82 -5.36 7.36
C ASN A 7 9.59 -5.34 8.88
N ASN A 8 9.05 -4.22 9.36
CA ASN A 8 8.70 -4.01 10.77
C ASN A 8 7.25 -4.44 11.09
N SER A 9 6.54 -5.04 10.13
CA SER A 9 5.21 -5.59 10.35
C SER A 9 5.26 -7.06 10.76
N LYS A 10 4.12 -7.59 11.21
CA LYS A 10 3.92 -9.04 11.42
C LYS A 10 3.51 -9.77 10.13
N ASN A 11 3.34 -9.05 9.03
CA ASN A 11 2.96 -9.63 7.75
C ASN A 11 4.17 -10.26 7.06
N THR A 12 3.92 -11.26 6.21
CA THR A 12 4.95 -11.76 5.27
C THR A 12 5.39 -10.65 4.33
N LEU A 13 6.63 -10.73 3.83
CA LEU A 13 7.11 -9.83 2.79
C LEU A 13 6.17 -9.85 1.57
N PRO A 14 5.98 -8.70 0.89
CA PRO A 14 5.32 -8.67 -0.41
C PRO A 14 5.98 -9.63 -1.40
N ALA A 15 5.16 -10.30 -2.19
CA ALA A 15 5.61 -11.25 -3.20
C ALA A 15 4.71 -11.17 -4.43
N TYR A 16 5.23 -11.60 -5.57
CA TYR A 16 4.42 -11.76 -6.77
C TYR A 16 3.47 -12.96 -6.59
N GLU A 17 2.16 -12.72 -6.63
CA GLU A 17 1.17 -13.80 -6.46
C GLU A 17 1.09 -14.74 -7.68
N THR A 18 1.55 -14.29 -8.85
CA THR A 18 1.59 -15.09 -10.08
C THR A 18 2.88 -14.84 -10.85
N ALA A 19 3.25 -15.77 -11.73
CA ALA A 19 4.50 -15.73 -12.51
C ALA A 19 4.63 -14.49 -13.43
N HIS A 20 3.51 -13.85 -13.78
CA HIS A 20 3.48 -12.69 -14.67
C HIS A 20 2.96 -11.42 -13.99
N ALA A 21 2.85 -11.42 -12.65
CA ALA A 21 2.44 -10.23 -11.92
C ALA A 21 3.48 -9.11 -12.07
N ALA A 22 3.01 -7.89 -12.34
CA ALA A 22 3.87 -6.72 -12.46
C ALA A 22 4.18 -6.05 -11.10
N GLY A 23 3.31 -6.26 -10.10
CA GLY A 23 3.43 -5.67 -8.76
C GLY A 23 3.27 -6.72 -7.66
N MET A 24 3.64 -6.31 -6.45
CA MET A 24 3.45 -7.08 -5.22
C MET A 24 2.47 -6.34 -4.33
N ASP A 25 1.50 -7.06 -3.75
CA ASP A 25 0.50 -6.43 -2.88
C ASP A 25 1.15 -5.94 -1.56
N LEU A 26 0.90 -4.69 -1.20
CA LEU A 26 1.26 -4.11 0.09
C LEU A 26 0.12 -4.34 1.09
N LYS A 27 0.48 -4.76 2.31
CA LYS A 27 -0.48 -5.06 3.37
C LYS A 27 -0.50 -3.97 4.44
N ALA A 28 -1.66 -3.71 5.01
CA ALA A 28 -1.82 -2.79 6.12
C ALA A 28 -1.14 -3.33 7.39
N ASN A 29 -0.34 -2.51 8.06
CA ASN A 29 0.33 -2.83 9.32
C ASN A 29 -0.30 -2.04 10.48
N LEU A 30 -1.41 -2.55 10.98
CA LEU A 30 -2.23 -1.89 12.01
C LEU A 30 -2.21 -2.63 13.35
N ASN A 31 -2.31 -1.89 14.46
CA ASN A 31 -2.55 -2.50 15.79
C ASN A 31 -4.06 -2.78 16.00
N GLU A 32 -4.91 -1.92 15.44
CA GLU A 32 -6.37 -2.00 15.50
C GLU A 32 -6.95 -1.66 14.12
N ALA A 33 -8.15 -2.17 13.81
CA ALA A 33 -8.79 -1.88 12.54
C ALA A 33 -9.14 -0.38 12.43
N LEU A 34 -9.04 0.18 11.22
CA LEU A 34 -9.38 1.56 10.93
C LEU A 34 -10.65 1.61 10.07
N VAL A 35 -11.54 2.54 10.38
CA VAL A 35 -12.71 2.84 9.52
C VAL A 35 -12.38 4.04 8.64
N LEU A 36 -12.42 3.83 7.32
CA LEU A 36 -12.28 4.87 6.31
C LEU A 36 -13.68 5.27 5.81
N LYS A 37 -14.17 6.41 6.33
CA LYS A 37 -15.50 6.95 6.01
C LYS A 37 -15.58 7.49 4.58
N PRO A 38 -16.79 7.66 4.02
CA PRO A 38 -16.99 8.36 2.75
C PRO A 38 -16.23 9.69 2.66
N MET A 39 -15.50 9.88 1.56
CA MET A 39 -14.63 11.02 1.25
C MET A 39 -13.49 11.28 2.24
N GLN A 40 -13.29 10.42 3.24
CA GLN A 40 -12.16 10.48 4.15
C GLN A 40 -10.87 10.01 3.47
N ARG A 41 -9.75 10.56 3.94
CA ARG A 41 -8.40 10.13 3.58
C ARG A 41 -7.68 9.63 4.82
N LEU A 42 -6.98 8.51 4.71
CA LEU A 42 -6.12 8.00 5.78
C LEU A 42 -4.78 7.56 5.20
N LEU A 43 -3.71 7.87 5.92
CA LEU A 43 -2.37 7.40 5.60
C LEU A 43 -2.12 6.10 6.35
N VAL A 44 -2.17 4.97 5.63
CA VAL A 44 -2.12 3.63 6.22
C VAL A 44 -0.69 3.08 6.19
N PRO A 45 -0.10 2.73 7.35
CA PRO A 45 1.23 2.14 7.43
C PRO A 45 1.29 0.72 6.84
N THR A 46 2.45 0.34 6.31
CA THR A 46 2.71 -1.02 5.77
C THR A 46 3.78 -1.79 6.53
N GLY A 47 4.58 -1.10 7.35
CA GLY A 47 5.78 -1.62 8.01
C GLY A 47 6.98 -1.84 7.07
N ILE A 48 6.82 -1.62 5.77
CA ILE A 48 7.85 -1.87 4.76
C ILE A 48 8.73 -0.63 4.58
N HIS A 49 10.04 -0.84 4.61
CA HIS A 49 11.06 0.14 4.26
C HIS A 49 11.94 -0.49 3.19
N ILE A 50 12.29 0.28 2.17
CA ILE A 50 13.10 -0.22 1.05
C ILE A 50 14.26 0.71 0.76
N GLU A 51 15.29 0.14 0.15
CA GLU A 51 16.37 0.88 -0.49
C GLU A 51 16.37 0.51 -1.98
N LEU A 52 16.00 1.47 -2.81
CA LEU A 52 16.07 1.32 -4.25
C LEU A 52 17.46 1.78 -4.76
N PRO A 53 17.99 1.12 -5.80
CA PRO A 53 19.14 1.60 -6.55
C PRO A 53 18.89 3.01 -7.14
N VAL A 54 19.96 3.80 -7.24
CA VAL A 54 19.94 5.11 -7.89
C VAL A 54 19.42 4.99 -9.33
N GLY A 55 18.52 5.89 -9.72
CA GLY A 55 17.90 5.91 -11.05
C GLY A 55 16.60 5.11 -11.17
N PHE A 56 16.09 4.57 -10.06
CA PHE A 56 14.82 3.86 -10.00
C PHE A 56 13.84 4.54 -9.05
N GLU A 57 12.55 4.33 -9.31
CA GLU A 57 11.46 4.61 -8.38
C GLU A 57 10.62 3.34 -8.20
N ALA A 58 9.96 3.22 -7.05
CA ALA A 58 8.85 2.29 -6.90
C ALA A 58 7.52 3.05 -6.96
N GLN A 59 6.50 2.41 -7.53
CA GLN A 59 5.20 3.01 -7.76
C GLN A 59 4.12 2.25 -7.00
N ILE A 60 3.36 2.97 -6.18
CA ILE A 60 2.23 2.46 -5.41
C ILE A 60 0.95 2.73 -6.21
N ARG A 61 0.21 1.67 -6.56
CA ARG A 61 -0.99 1.75 -7.40
C ARG A 61 -2.22 1.18 -6.68
N PRO A 62 -3.44 1.63 -7.01
CA PRO A 62 -4.66 1.04 -6.47
C PRO A 62 -4.85 -0.40 -6.94
N ARG A 63 -5.38 -1.23 -6.06
CA ARG A 63 -5.88 -2.57 -6.42
C ARG A 63 -7.24 -2.44 -7.09
N SER A 64 -7.37 -2.94 -8.32
CA SER A 64 -8.61 -2.81 -9.10
C SER A 64 -9.85 -3.35 -8.39
N GLY A 65 -9.70 -4.44 -7.64
CA GLY A 65 -10.77 -5.02 -6.83
C GLY A 65 -11.28 -4.09 -5.73
N LEU A 66 -10.39 -3.39 -5.05
CA LEU A 66 -10.77 -2.40 -4.02
C LEU A 66 -11.43 -1.17 -4.65
N ALA A 67 -10.87 -0.68 -5.75
CA ALA A 67 -11.40 0.47 -6.47
C ALA A 67 -12.82 0.20 -7.01
N PHE A 68 -13.02 -0.92 -7.70
CA PHE A 68 -14.31 -1.22 -8.32
C PHE A 68 -15.39 -1.65 -7.33
N LYS A 69 -15.05 -2.50 -6.34
CA LYS A 69 -16.05 -3.10 -5.44
C LYS A 69 -16.37 -2.24 -4.22
N HIS A 70 -15.43 -1.39 -3.80
CA HIS A 70 -15.52 -0.65 -2.54
C HIS A 70 -15.27 0.85 -2.69
N GLY A 71 -14.99 1.34 -3.91
CA GLY A 71 -14.68 2.75 -4.14
C GLY A 71 -13.37 3.22 -3.50
N ILE A 72 -12.46 2.31 -3.17
CA ILE A 72 -11.20 2.67 -2.49
C ILE A 72 -10.13 3.00 -3.51
N GLY A 73 -9.62 4.24 -3.43
CA GLY A 73 -8.53 4.74 -4.26
C GLY A 73 -7.30 5.12 -3.45
N ILE A 74 -6.28 5.58 -4.16
CA ILE A 74 -5.08 6.17 -3.58
C ILE A 74 -4.99 7.60 -4.11
N VAL A 75 -4.96 8.58 -3.21
CA VAL A 75 -5.08 10.02 -3.56
C VAL A 75 -3.94 10.48 -4.47
N ASN A 76 -2.73 10.04 -4.17
CA ASN A 76 -1.52 10.42 -4.90
C ASN A 76 -1.11 9.37 -5.94
N SER A 77 -2.06 8.57 -6.48
CA SER A 77 -1.71 7.52 -7.43
C SER A 77 -1.23 8.08 -8.79
N PRO A 78 -0.16 7.51 -9.38
CA PRO A 78 0.78 6.55 -8.78
C PRO A 78 1.62 7.20 -7.68
N GLY A 79 1.64 6.61 -6.48
CA GLY A 79 2.46 7.09 -5.37
C GLY A 79 3.92 6.77 -5.66
N THR A 80 4.80 7.77 -5.59
CA THR A 80 6.23 7.61 -5.91
C THR A 80 7.04 7.36 -4.64
N VAL A 81 7.92 6.35 -4.69
CA VAL A 81 8.94 6.09 -3.66
C VAL A 81 10.31 6.27 -4.33
N ASP A 82 11.00 7.34 -3.95
CA ASP A 82 12.29 7.73 -4.52
C ASP A 82 13.45 6.84 -4.04
N ALA A 83 14.55 6.86 -4.79
CA ALA A 83 15.73 6.04 -4.49
C ALA A 83 16.44 6.38 -3.18
N ASP A 84 16.32 7.62 -2.70
CA ASP A 84 16.88 8.10 -1.44
C ASP A 84 15.88 8.01 -0.27
N TYR A 85 14.64 7.59 -0.52
CA TYR A 85 13.66 7.40 0.53
C TYR A 85 14.03 6.20 1.41
N ARG A 86 14.08 6.41 2.73
CA ARG A 86 14.34 5.35 3.73
C ARG A 86 13.25 5.27 4.80
N GLY A 87 12.20 6.08 4.66
CA GLY A 87 11.05 6.03 5.56
C GLY A 87 10.18 4.81 5.32
N GLU A 88 9.15 4.68 6.15
CA GLU A 88 8.14 3.65 5.98
C GLU A 88 7.27 3.97 4.76
N ILE A 89 7.08 3.00 3.88
CA ILE A 89 6.08 3.10 2.82
C ILE A 89 4.69 3.13 3.45
N LYS A 90 3.95 4.21 3.20
CA LYS A 90 2.55 4.35 3.64
C LYS A 90 1.66 4.61 2.44
N VAL A 91 0.41 4.15 2.50
CA VAL A 91 -0.56 4.28 1.42
C VAL A 91 -1.62 5.31 1.79
N LEU A 92 -1.74 6.38 1.00
CA LEU A 92 -2.73 7.44 1.22
C LEU A 92 -4.08 7.04 0.59
N LEU A 93 -4.83 6.24 1.32
CA LEU A 93 -6.14 5.75 0.88
C LEU A 93 -7.21 6.85 0.94
N ILE A 94 -8.16 6.76 0.02
CA ILE A 94 -9.40 7.54 0.00
C ILE A 94 -10.59 6.62 -0.29
N ASN A 95 -11.72 6.87 0.35
CA ASN A 95 -12.97 6.18 0.07
C ASN A 95 -13.90 7.09 -0.74
N PHE A 96 -14.11 6.77 -2.01
CA PHE A 96 -15.02 7.48 -2.91
C PHE A 96 -16.46 6.95 -2.87
N SER A 97 -16.71 5.87 -2.12
CA SER A 97 -18.06 5.34 -1.95
C SER A 97 -18.85 6.11 -0.89
N ASP A 98 -20.12 5.75 -0.74
CA ASP A 98 -21.06 6.25 0.27
C ASP A 98 -21.18 5.34 1.50
N VAL A 99 -20.36 4.28 1.59
CA VAL A 99 -20.34 3.33 2.72
C VAL A 99 -19.01 3.35 3.45
N ASP A 100 -19.02 3.14 4.76
CA ASP A 100 -17.80 2.98 5.56
C ASP A 100 -17.01 1.76 5.10
N PHE A 101 -15.68 1.89 4.99
CA PHE A 101 -14.78 0.79 4.64
C PHE A 101 -13.87 0.45 5.83
N LEU A 102 -13.93 -0.80 6.30
CA LEU A 102 -13.09 -1.29 7.38
C LEU A 102 -11.77 -1.84 6.83
N ILE A 103 -10.65 -1.31 7.33
CA ILE A 103 -9.29 -1.75 7.00
C ILE A 103 -8.74 -2.51 8.20
N ASN A 104 -8.45 -3.79 8.00
CA ASN A 104 -7.89 -4.66 9.02
C ASN A 104 -6.36 -4.79 8.86
N HIS A 105 -5.68 -5.19 9.94
CA HIS A 105 -4.29 -5.63 9.84
C HIS A 105 -4.17 -6.76 8.81
N GLY A 106 -3.19 -6.65 7.91
CA GLY A 106 -2.91 -7.66 6.88
C GLY A 106 -3.73 -7.53 5.60
N ASP A 107 -4.72 -6.63 5.55
CA ASP A 107 -5.47 -6.36 4.32
C ASP A 107 -4.54 -5.82 3.23
N ARG A 108 -4.70 -6.33 2.00
CA ARG A 108 -3.94 -5.89 0.83
C ARG A 108 -4.53 -4.58 0.30
N ILE A 109 -3.81 -3.48 0.48
CA ILE A 109 -4.30 -2.10 0.30
C ILE A 109 -3.75 -1.37 -0.94
N ALA A 110 -2.66 -1.86 -1.53
CA ALA A 110 -2.07 -1.34 -2.76
C ALA A 110 -1.36 -2.45 -3.53
#